data_AF-A0A0D3ABL8-F1
#
_entry.id   AF-A0A0D3ABL8-F1
#
_cell.length_a   1.000
_cell.length_b   1.000
_cell.length_c   1.000
_cell.angle_alpha   90.00
_cell.angle_beta   90.00
_cell.angle_gamma   90.00
#
_symmetry.space_group_name_H-M   'P 1'
#
loop_
_entity.id
_entity.type
_entity.pdbx_description
1 polymer ?
#
loop_
_entity_poly.entity_id
_entity_poly.type
_entity_poly.pdbx_seq_one_letter_code
_entity_poly.pdbx_strand_id
1 'polypeptide(L)'
;MGGNARKRKCEDGSETARSQATINLDDQPTKCPAGVKASKATSAKKPIEDKEAAAKFQAMCSIKEKDIALKEKDLALQEKVSKMSLLDSLISKQEPFSEKEEALKAKLLTEMLDN
;
A
#
# COMPACT_ATOMS: atom_id res chain seq x y z
N MET A 1 -38.45 62.92 -9.46
CA MET A 1 -37.63 63.09 -10.67
C MET A 1 -36.44 62.12 -10.53
N GLY A 2 -36.32 60.93 -11.12
CA GLY A 2 -37.01 60.31 -12.25
C GLY A 2 -36.03 60.05 -13.42
N GLY A 3 -35.37 58.88 -13.45
CA GLY A 3 -34.75 58.23 -14.64
C GLY A 3 -33.52 58.91 -15.28
N ASN A 4 -32.69 58.31 -16.14
CA ASN A 4 -32.63 56.98 -16.77
C ASN A 4 -31.32 56.87 -17.63
N ALA A 5 -30.87 55.63 -17.85
CA ALA A 5 -30.31 55.08 -19.11
C ALA A 5 -28.88 55.39 -19.65
N ARG A 6 -28.07 54.31 -19.66
CA ARG A 6 -27.59 53.56 -20.87
C ARG A 6 -26.55 54.25 -21.79
N LYS A 7 -25.36 53.63 -21.95
CA LYS A 7 -24.95 52.87 -23.18
C LYS A 7 -23.49 52.34 -23.13
N ARG A 8 -23.34 51.12 -23.64
CA ARG A 8 -22.10 50.37 -23.96
C ARG A 8 -21.45 50.89 -25.26
N LYS A 9 -20.15 50.66 -25.46
CA LYS A 9 -19.62 50.19 -26.76
C LYS A 9 -18.30 49.42 -26.63
N CYS A 10 -18.31 48.18 -27.14
CA CYS A 10 -17.15 47.35 -27.51
C CYS A 10 -16.85 47.57 -29.00
N GLU A 11 -15.61 47.35 -29.43
CA GLU A 11 -15.11 47.01 -30.79
C GLU A 11 -13.65 46.55 -30.55
N ASP A 12 -13.35 45.25 -30.48
CA ASP A 12 -13.16 44.24 -31.55
C ASP A 12 -11.88 44.45 -32.39
N GLY A 13 -11.11 43.36 -32.52
CA GLY A 13 -9.76 43.40 -33.08
C GLY A 13 -8.97 42.08 -33.00
N SER A 14 -9.60 41.00 -33.49
CA SER A 14 -8.96 39.92 -34.29
C SER A 14 -8.02 38.88 -33.63
N GLU A 15 -8.59 37.69 -33.48
CA GLU A 15 -8.16 36.36 -33.94
C GLU A 15 -6.79 35.74 -33.53
N THR A 16 -6.95 34.72 -32.69
CA THR A 16 -6.22 33.44 -32.57
C THR A 16 -5.34 33.02 -33.74
N ALA A 17 -4.07 32.69 -33.46
CA ALA A 17 -3.33 31.65 -34.19
C ALA A 17 -2.53 30.75 -33.23
N ARG A 18 -2.85 29.47 -33.28
CA ARG A 18 -2.29 28.35 -32.53
C ARG A 18 -1.10 27.76 -33.31
N SER A 19 -0.09 27.29 -32.57
CA SER A 19 0.79 26.14 -32.85
C SER A 19 2.30 26.42 -32.98
N GLN A 20 3.03 25.83 -32.02
CA GLN A 20 4.31 25.13 -32.11
C GLN A 20 5.50 25.75 -32.84
N ALA A 21 6.61 25.94 -32.11
CA ALA A 21 7.91 25.39 -32.52
C ALA A 21 8.93 25.28 -31.37
N THR A 22 9.49 24.07 -31.26
CA THR A 22 10.82 23.66 -30.76
C THR A 22 11.26 24.08 -29.35
N ILE A 23 11.09 23.14 -28.42
CA ILE A 23 12.02 23.00 -27.28
C ILE A 23 13.41 22.66 -27.83
N ASN A 24 14.34 23.60 -27.79
CA ASN A 24 15.77 23.27 -27.91
C ASN A 24 16.26 22.95 -26.49
N LEU A 25 16.65 21.70 -26.27
CA LEU A 25 17.04 21.13 -24.97
C LEU A 25 18.53 21.38 -24.61
N ASP A 26 19.18 22.41 -25.15
CA ASP A 26 20.64 22.56 -25.02
C ASP A 26 21.13 23.96 -24.61
N ASP A 27 20.30 24.80 -23.98
CA ASP A 27 20.78 26.07 -23.43
C ASP A 27 21.16 25.97 -21.94
N GLN A 28 22.48 25.99 -21.73
CA GLN A 28 23.17 26.24 -20.46
C GLN A 28 22.47 27.39 -19.68
N PRO A 29 22.39 27.35 -18.33
CA PRO A 29 21.62 28.33 -17.57
C PRO A 29 22.19 29.73 -17.76
N THR A 30 21.57 30.50 -18.65
CA THR A 30 21.91 31.89 -18.87
C THR A 30 21.55 32.67 -17.62
N LYS A 31 22.57 33.28 -17.02
CA LYS A 31 22.47 34.07 -15.80
C LYS A 31 21.57 35.26 -16.11
N CYS A 32 20.42 35.33 -15.43
CA CYS A 32 19.46 36.41 -15.65
C CYS A 32 20.15 37.78 -15.44
N PRO A 33 19.97 38.75 -16.36
CA PRO A 33 20.63 40.04 -16.27
C PRO A 33 20.19 40.83 -15.04
N ALA A 34 21.13 41.58 -14.47
CA ALA A 34 20.93 42.37 -13.26
C ALA A 34 19.86 43.45 -13.50
N GLY A 35 18.73 43.35 -12.78
CA GLY A 35 17.63 44.32 -12.86
C GLY A 35 16.23 43.70 -12.84
N VAL A 36 16.09 42.39 -13.08
CA VAL A 36 14.82 41.68 -12.95
C VAL A 36 14.72 41.07 -11.55
N LYS A 37 13.64 41.36 -10.81
CA LYS A 37 13.43 40.89 -9.43
C LYS A 37 13.72 39.40 -9.31
N ALA A 38 14.72 39.07 -8.49
CA ALA A 38 15.23 37.72 -8.25
C ALA A 38 14.31 36.85 -7.36
N SER A 39 12.98 36.90 -7.54
CA SER A 39 12.05 36.11 -6.72
C SER A 39 12.01 34.62 -7.07
N LYS A 40 12.89 34.12 -7.94
CA LYS A 40 12.89 32.70 -8.33
C LYS A 40 14.30 32.13 -8.47
N ALA A 41 15.15 32.41 -7.50
CA ALA A 41 16.37 31.63 -7.30
C ALA A 41 16.28 30.93 -5.95
N THR A 42 16.65 29.65 -5.94
CA THR A 42 16.87 28.79 -4.76
C THR A 42 15.62 28.25 -4.04
N SER A 43 15.09 27.13 -4.52
CA SER A 43 15.11 25.93 -3.66
C SER A 43 15.15 24.68 -4.54
N ALA A 44 16.35 24.27 -4.95
CA ALA A 44 16.59 22.85 -5.18
C ALA A 44 16.47 22.17 -3.81
N LYS A 45 15.25 21.78 -3.43
CA LYS A 45 15.03 21.02 -2.19
C LYS A 45 15.69 19.67 -2.41
N LYS A 46 16.81 19.42 -1.73
CA LYS A 46 17.32 18.05 -1.58
C LYS A 46 16.17 17.21 -1.00
N PRO A 47 15.99 15.95 -1.42
CA PRO A 47 15.04 15.09 -0.73
C PRO A 47 15.50 15.00 0.72
N ILE A 48 14.71 15.55 1.63
CA ILE A 48 14.88 15.30 3.06
C ILE A 48 14.43 13.86 3.21
N GLU A 49 15.38 12.95 3.25
CA GLU A 49 15.14 11.59 3.72
C GLU A 49 14.73 11.72 5.18
N ASP A 50 13.42 11.58 5.43
CA ASP A 50 12.87 11.61 6.77
C ASP A 50 13.24 10.29 7.46
N LYS A 51 14.46 10.26 8.01
CA LYS A 51 15.01 9.10 8.73
C LYS A 51 14.11 8.65 9.87
N GLU A 52 13.35 9.57 10.47
CA GLU A 52 12.40 9.25 11.52
C GLU A 52 11.19 8.49 10.94
N ALA A 53 10.65 8.92 9.80
CA ALA A 53 9.59 8.19 9.10
C ALA A 53 10.04 6.80 8.65
N ALA A 54 11.26 6.67 8.12
CA ALA A 54 11.82 5.37 7.73
C ALA A 54 11.99 4.42 8.93
N ALA A 55 12.51 4.93 10.06
CA ALA A 55 12.65 4.14 11.28
C ALA A 55 11.29 3.69 11.85
N LYS A 56 10.28 4.57 11.83
CA LYS A 56 8.90 4.21 12.24
C LYS A 56 8.30 3.14 11.35
N PHE A 57 8.49 3.25 10.02
CA PHE A 57 8.02 2.25 9.08
C PHE A 57 8.69 0.90 9.31
N GLN A 58 10.02 0.88 9.47
CA GLN A 58 10.75 -0.34 9.79
C GLN A 58 10.24 -0.99 11.09
N ALA A 59 10.02 -0.20 12.14
CA ALA A 59 9.48 -0.70 13.39
C ALA A 59 8.08 -1.34 13.21
N MET A 60 7.20 -0.72 12.42
CA MET A 60 5.89 -1.30 12.10
C MET A 60 6.01 -2.61 11.32
N CYS A 61 6.88 -2.67 10.32
CA CYS A 61 7.14 -3.90 9.57
C CYS A 61 7.64 -5.02 10.48
N SER A 62 8.63 -4.73 11.34
CA SER A 62 9.15 -5.73 12.29
C SER A 62 8.10 -6.22 13.29
N ILE A 63 7.16 -5.36 13.71
CA ILE A 63 6.04 -5.78 14.57
C ILE A 63 5.10 -6.70 13.79
N LYS A 64 4.75 -6.33 12.55
CA LYS A 64 3.88 -7.12 11.67
C LYS A 64 4.47 -8.51 11.40
N GLU A 65 5.77 -8.59 11.12
CA GLU A 65 6.47 -9.85 10.89
C GLU A 65 6.36 -10.78 12.11
N LYS A 66 6.57 -10.24 13.32
CA LYS A 66 6.42 -11.01 14.57
C LYS A 66 4.99 -11.46 14.80
N ASP A 67 4.00 -10.62 14.51
CA ASP A 67 2.58 -10.96 14.61
C ASP A 67 2.20 -12.10 13.66
N ILE A 68 2.68 -12.06 12.42
CA ILE A 68 2.48 -13.14 11.45
C ILE A 68 3.14 -14.43 11.95
N ALA A 69 4.39 -14.38 12.40
CA ALA A 69 5.09 -15.55 12.91
C ALA A 69 4.41 -16.17 14.15
N LEU A 70 3.80 -15.34 15.01
CA LEU A 70 3.01 -15.82 16.14
C LEU A 70 1.72 -16.49 15.67
N LYS A 71 1.01 -15.88 14.72
CA LYS A 71 -0.21 -16.46 14.14
C LYS A 71 0.04 -17.78 13.43
N GLU A 72 1.14 -17.92 12.71
CA GLU A 72 1.52 -19.18 12.07
C GLU A 72 1.73 -20.29 13.11
N LYS A 73 2.40 -19.97 14.23
CA LYS A 73 2.57 -20.92 15.34
C LYS A 73 1.26 -21.28 16.00
N ASP A 74 0.40 -20.30 16.25
CA ASP A 74 -0.92 -20.53 16.84
C ASP A 74 -1.80 -21.41 15.94
N LEU A 75 -1.80 -21.14 14.62
CA LEU A 75 -2.52 -21.96 13.65
C LEU A 75 -2.00 -23.41 13.62
N ALA A 76 -0.68 -23.61 13.68
CA ALA A 76 -0.09 -24.95 13.74
C ALA A 76 -0.48 -25.69 15.04
N LEU A 77 -0.57 -24.98 16.17
CA LEU A 77 -1.07 -25.56 17.42
C LEU A 77 -2.56 -25.89 17.33
N GLN A 78 -3.37 -25.02 16.73
CA GLN A 78 -4.80 -25.25 16.52
C GLN A 78 -5.05 -26.46 15.62
N GLU A 79 -4.25 -26.68 14.58
CA GLU A 79 -4.32 -27.87 13.74
C GLU A 79 -4.05 -29.14 14.55
N LYS A 80 -3.01 -29.13 15.40
CA LYS A 80 -2.69 -30.26 16.30
C LYS A 80 -3.83 -30.54 17.28
N VAL A 81 -4.42 -29.49 17.88
CA VAL A 81 -5.56 -29.63 18.80
C VAL A 81 -6.79 -30.18 18.07
N SER A 82 -7.05 -29.72 16.84
CA SER A 82 -8.18 -30.19 16.03
C SER A 82 -8.03 -31.67 15.62
N LYS A 83 -6.81 -32.11 15.31
CA LYS A 83 -6.47 -33.52 15.08
C LYS A 83 -6.73 -34.36 16.33
N MET A 84 -6.25 -33.92 17.50
CA MET A 84 -6.48 -34.62 18.77
C MET A 84 -7.98 -34.72 19.09
N SER A 85 -8.75 -33.64 18.94
CA SER A 85 -10.19 -33.66 19.26
C SER A 85 -10.98 -34.58 18.32
N LEU A 86 -10.59 -34.65 17.04
CA LEU A 86 -11.14 -35.62 16.10
C LEU A 86 -10.81 -37.05 16.52
N LEU A 87 -9.56 -37.32 16.92
CA LEU A 87 -9.14 -38.63 17.39
C LEU A 87 -9.90 -39.05 18.66
N ASP A 88 -10.03 -38.15 19.64
CA ASP A 88 -10.79 -38.39 20.87
C ASP A 88 -12.25 -38.71 20.57
N SER A 89 -12.84 -37.99 19.62
CA SER A 89 -14.22 -38.23 19.17
C SER A 89 -14.36 -39.61 18.51
N LEU A 90 -13.38 -40.03 17.72
CA LEU A 90 -13.36 -41.36 17.13
C LEU A 90 -13.18 -42.44 18.20
N ILE A 91 -12.26 -42.28 19.16
CA ILE A 91 -12.01 -43.25 20.23
C ILE A 91 -13.24 -43.41 21.14
N SER A 92 -13.99 -42.33 21.38
CA SER A 92 -15.14 -42.33 22.26
C SER A 92 -16.37 -43.03 21.66
N LYS A 93 -16.44 -43.19 20.34
CA LYS A 93 -17.51 -43.94 19.69
C LYS A 93 -17.39 -45.42 20.04
N GLN A 94 -18.48 -45.98 20.56
CA GLN A 94 -18.57 -47.37 21.02
C GLN A 94 -19.12 -48.33 19.94
N GLU A 95 -19.46 -47.79 18.77
CA GLU A 95 -19.96 -48.54 17.60
C GLU A 95 -18.79 -49.11 16.78
N PRO A 96 -18.93 -50.30 16.16
CA PRO A 96 -17.92 -50.82 15.24
C PRO A 96 -17.63 -49.83 14.11
N PHE A 97 -16.34 -49.55 13.88
CA PHE A 97 -15.93 -48.62 12.84
C PHE A 97 -16.05 -49.24 11.45
N SER A 98 -16.33 -48.37 10.49
CA SER A 98 -16.13 -48.71 9.09
C SER A 98 -14.62 -48.76 8.77
N GLU A 99 -14.22 -49.58 7.78
CA GLU A 99 -12.82 -49.74 7.35
C GLU A 99 -12.12 -48.38 7.10
N LYS A 100 -12.84 -47.42 6.51
CA LYS A 100 -12.36 -46.05 6.28
C LYS A 100 -12.05 -45.28 7.58
N GLU A 101 -12.84 -45.46 8.63
CA GLU A 101 -12.65 -44.79 9.92
C GLU A 101 -11.49 -45.42 10.69
N GLU A 102 -11.33 -46.74 10.63
CA GLU A 102 -10.17 -47.42 11.19
C GLU A 102 -8.87 -46.97 10.51
N ALA A 103 -8.86 -46.91 9.18
CA ALA A 103 -7.72 -46.41 8.42
C ALA A 103 -7.39 -44.95 8.77
N LEU A 104 -8.41 -44.09 8.93
CA LEU A 104 -8.22 -42.69 9.33
C LEU A 104 -7.67 -42.57 10.75
N LYS A 105 -8.19 -43.37 11.70
CA LYS A 105 -7.70 -43.43 13.07
C LYS A 105 -6.24 -43.87 13.14
N ALA A 106 -5.86 -44.91 12.39
CA ALA A 106 -4.47 -45.38 12.31
C ALA A 106 -3.55 -44.30 11.74
N LYS A 107 -3.93 -43.66 10.64
CA LYS A 107 -3.16 -42.57 10.02
C LYS A 107 -2.92 -41.40 10.98
N LEU A 108 -3.97 -41.00 11.72
CA LEU A 108 -3.91 -39.89 12.67
C LEU A 108 -2.98 -40.22 13.86
N LEU A 109 -3.04 -41.45 14.37
CA LEU A 109 -2.13 -41.92 15.42
C LEU A 109 -0.68 -41.90 14.96
N THR A 110 -0.40 -42.43 13.76
CA THR A 110 0.95 -42.42 13.18
C THR A 110 1.48 -41.00 13.03
N GLU A 111 0.72 -40.10 12.41
CA GLU A 111 1.11 -38.71 12.22
C GLU A 111 1.40 -37.97 13.56
N MET A 112 0.65 -38.29 14.61
CA MET A 112 0.84 -37.68 15.93
C MET A 112 2.05 -38.23 16.70
N LEU A 113 2.43 -39.49 16.45
CA LEU A 113 3.57 -40.15 17.10
C LEU A 113 4.90 -39.92 16.36
N ASP A 114 4.86 -39.62 15.07
CA ASP A 114 6.04 -39.42 14.22
C ASP A 114 6.64 -38.00 14.29
N ASN A 115 6.07 -37.10 15.10
CA ASN A 115 6.47 -35.70 15.26
C ASN A 115 7.33 -35.41 16.50
#